data_AF-C9Y715-F1
#
_entry.id   AF-C9Y715-F1
#
_cell.length_a   1.000
_cell.length_b   1.000
_cell.length_c   1.000
_cell.angle_alpha   90.00
_cell.angle_beta   90.00
_cell.angle_gamma   90.00
#
_symmetry.space_group_name_H-M   'P 1'
#
loop_
_entity.id
_entity.type
_entity.pdbx_description
1 polymer ?
#
loop_
_entity_poly.entity_id
_entity_poly.type
_entity_poly.pdbx_seq_one_letter_code
_entity_poly.pdbx_strand_id
1 'polypeptide(L)'
;MQVDSVAYANAYYAAIDPNNERDTLAKFKAKNGFGTAGAGITEETIIIGDQRDLGYGRKMTARRDSNTGNIAFVVENYMVGGYGGYSTFSLQAAIVGENKWHLGTNAIEFSVVESGASNPTPNAIKFVKLYTYDPITGARLTAANLDGRGNKALPTICISCHGGRGDPLTPSGLFPRISNSASGARGDVGAQLHAFEPASFDFSTLSGYTRAALEGKIKTINQMVLCGHNLPNGTATPTGFAEDTCRRVANPNEYQGAAAAHLKNIYGGNGLPNASSETTDSYVPTSWTAAGQVDLYKKTVTQACRVCHGIRGTGNQSDINFEDFTAFDGYADRIRAHVVDRGNMPLAKLVYDKHWSTPDMYNTMANYLSTKGFSGGAIKPGRAVADPGPDRVVKTLTPALSAGMSLFSTSYSWTVTSVPGGQTASLSSSTAANPTLTVSGPGTYTVQLVTANATSTSTAKTLTLEVNPALAWDPAALRFNPDIRTVLQQGINGNCISCHVSGQNISTTSGVPPIYYDDFDRAGTGNGADATNRSWLYTEVRGRINFTDIVASPLLRKPSGNHHNGGLRTGFNTSAAVGDAARTDYDKFVAWILNGAPE
;
A
#
# COMPACT_ATOMS: atom_id res chain seq x y z
N MET A 1 -8.39 -4.34 -8.06
CA MET A 1 -9.11 -3.24 -7.37
C MET A 1 -9.58 -2.23 -8.41
N GLN A 2 -10.82 -1.77 -8.35
CA GLN A 2 -11.39 -0.75 -9.26
C GLN A 2 -10.98 0.68 -8.84
N VAL A 3 -9.70 0.88 -8.51
CA VAL A 3 -9.14 2.17 -8.04
C VAL A 3 -8.39 2.91 -9.15
N ASP A 4 -8.41 2.35 -10.36
CA ASP A 4 -7.72 2.87 -11.54
C ASP A 4 -8.73 3.18 -12.64
N SER A 5 -9.61 4.17 -12.38
CA SER A 5 -10.62 4.62 -13.34
C SER A 5 -10.86 6.13 -13.22
N VAL A 6 -11.35 6.75 -14.29
CA VAL A 6 -11.73 8.17 -14.29
C VAL A 6 -12.83 8.45 -13.26
N ALA A 7 -13.78 7.54 -13.09
CA ALA A 7 -14.83 7.65 -12.06
C ALA A 7 -14.22 7.73 -10.65
N TYR A 8 -13.17 6.94 -10.38
CA TYR A 8 -12.47 6.96 -9.09
C TYR A 8 -11.83 8.33 -8.80
N ALA A 9 -11.12 8.89 -9.79
CA ALA A 9 -10.51 10.21 -9.67
C ALA A 9 -11.55 11.33 -9.54
N ASN A 10 -12.63 11.27 -10.30
CA ASN A 10 -13.72 12.25 -10.19
C ASN A 10 -14.38 12.21 -8.81
N ALA A 11 -14.64 11.02 -8.27
CA ALA A 11 -15.19 10.86 -6.92
C ALA A 11 -14.23 11.38 -5.84
N TYR A 12 -12.91 11.17 -6.01
CA TYR A 12 -11.90 11.73 -5.12
C TYR A 12 -11.94 13.26 -5.11
N TYR A 13 -11.89 13.90 -6.27
CA TYR A 13 -11.91 15.36 -6.36
C TYR A 13 -13.24 15.98 -5.94
N ALA A 14 -14.37 15.32 -6.23
CA ALA A 14 -15.67 15.72 -5.68
C ALA A 14 -15.74 15.61 -4.14
N ALA A 15 -14.84 14.85 -3.51
CA ALA A 15 -14.75 14.73 -2.07
C ALA A 15 -13.82 15.78 -1.43
N ILE A 16 -12.66 16.05 -2.05
CA ILE A 16 -11.63 16.93 -1.47
C ILE A 16 -11.66 18.39 -1.96
N ASP A 17 -12.30 18.65 -3.10
CA ASP A 17 -12.44 19.97 -3.72
C ASP A 17 -13.85 20.15 -4.33
N PRO A 18 -14.92 20.11 -3.51
CA PRO A 18 -16.30 20.09 -3.99
C PRO A 18 -16.72 21.34 -4.76
N ASN A 19 -16.00 22.46 -4.58
CA ASN A 19 -16.29 23.74 -5.21
C ASN A 19 -15.37 24.08 -6.39
N ASN A 20 -14.51 23.14 -6.81
CA ASN A 20 -13.52 23.36 -7.88
C ASN A 20 -12.64 24.61 -7.64
N GLU A 21 -12.20 24.80 -6.40
CA GLU A 21 -11.26 25.86 -6.02
C GLU A 21 -9.80 25.45 -6.27
N ARG A 22 -9.58 24.21 -6.73
CA ARG A 22 -8.27 23.60 -7.01
C ARG A 22 -8.31 22.79 -8.31
N ASP A 23 -9.21 23.10 -9.22
CA ASP A 23 -9.28 22.49 -10.57
C ASP A 23 -8.23 23.08 -11.54
N THR A 24 -7.49 24.12 -11.12
CA THR A 24 -6.30 24.63 -11.82
C THR A 24 -5.19 24.97 -10.84
N LEU A 25 -3.93 24.94 -11.30
CA LEU A 25 -2.76 25.29 -10.50
C LEU A 25 -2.85 26.73 -9.98
N ALA A 26 -3.37 27.65 -10.80
CA ALA A 26 -3.56 29.05 -10.40
C ALA A 26 -4.55 29.18 -9.24
N LYS A 27 -5.71 28.51 -9.33
CA LYS A 27 -6.70 28.51 -8.25
C LYS A 27 -6.16 27.80 -6.99
N PHE A 28 -5.42 26.71 -7.13
CA PHE A 28 -4.74 26.06 -6.00
C PHE A 28 -3.76 27.01 -5.31
N LYS A 29 -2.92 27.71 -6.08
CA LYS A 29 -1.98 28.69 -5.53
C LYS A 29 -2.70 29.83 -4.81
N ALA A 30 -3.76 30.36 -5.42
CA ALA A 30 -4.59 31.41 -4.81
C ALA A 30 -5.28 30.94 -3.52
N LYS A 31 -5.92 29.77 -3.54
CA LYS A 31 -6.62 29.19 -2.38
C LYS A 31 -5.68 28.95 -1.19
N ASN A 32 -4.43 28.60 -1.46
CA ASN A 32 -3.41 28.36 -0.44
C ASN A 32 -2.53 29.60 -0.14
N GLY A 33 -2.76 30.72 -0.81
CA GLY A 33 -2.06 31.99 -0.57
C GLY A 33 -0.59 32.01 -0.98
N PHE A 34 -0.18 31.22 -1.98
CA PHE A 34 1.20 31.24 -2.47
C PHE A 34 1.59 32.64 -2.99
N GLY A 35 2.81 33.08 -2.66
CA GLY A 35 3.32 34.41 -3.03
C GLY A 35 2.75 35.57 -2.21
N THR A 36 2.02 35.29 -1.13
CA THR A 36 1.54 36.32 -0.19
C THR A 36 2.36 36.32 1.10
N ALA A 37 2.75 37.50 1.58
CA ALA A 37 3.45 37.68 2.85
C ALA A 37 2.48 38.09 3.97
N GLY A 38 2.79 37.71 5.21
CA GLY A 38 1.97 38.08 6.37
C GLY A 38 2.54 37.51 7.66
N ALA A 39 2.05 38.01 8.80
CA ALA A 39 2.40 37.47 10.10
C ALA A 39 1.98 35.99 10.21
N GLY A 40 2.91 35.13 10.63
CA GLY A 40 2.67 33.68 10.72
C GLY A 40 2.74 32.92 9.38
N ILE A 41 3.09 33.60 8.28
CA ILE A 41 3.29 32.93 6.99
C ILE A 41 4.77 32.59 6.79
N THR A 42 5.05 31.35 6.42
CA THR A 42 6.38 30.89 5.99
C THR A 42 6.27 30.28 4.62
N GLU A 43 7.07 30.76 3.66
CA GLU A 43 7.15 30.22 2.31
C GLU A 43 8.61 30.03 1.92
N GLU A 44 8.95 28.83 1.47
CA GLU A 44 10.31 28.48 1.06
C GLU A 44 10.29 27.82 -0.32
N THR A 45 11.29 28.16 -1.14
CA THR A 45 11.49 27.52 -2.45
C THR A 45 12.88 26.89 -2.52
N ILE A 46 12.95 25.65 -2.99
CA ILE A 46 14.18 24.91 -3.24
C ILE A 46 14.17 24.33 -4.67
N ILE A 47 15.36 24.19 -5.27
CA ILE A 47 15.53 23.49 -6.55
C ILE A 47 16.61 22.43 -6.38
N ILE A 48 16.24 21.16 -6.53
CA ILE A 48 17.09 20.00 -6.24
C ILE A 48 16.95 18.92 -7.30
N GLY A 49 17.95 18.06 -7.44
CA GLY A 49 17.85 16.83 -8.23
C GLY A 49 17.47 15.66 -7.33
N ASP A 50 16.37 15.00 -7.62
CA ASP A 50 15.91 13.84 -6.85
C ASP A 50 16.54 12.55 -7.40
N GLN A 51 17.48 11.97 -6.65
CA GLN A 51 18.21 10.77 -7.06
C GLN A 51 17.59 9.47 -6.55
N ARG A 52 16.54 9.53 -5.72
CA ARG A 52 16.01 8.37 -4.99
C ARG A 52 14.59 8.01 -5.41
N ASP A 53 13.71 8.97 -5.70
CA ASP A 53 12.32 8.72 -6.05
C ASP A 53 12.11 8.57 -7.57
N LEU A 54 11.92 9.68 -8.31
CA LEU A 54 11.56 9.63 -9.73
C LEU A 54 12.65 10.13 -10.70
N GLY A 55 13.78 10.63 -10.20
CA GLY A 55 14.90 11.02 -11.06
C GLY A 55 14.74 12.42 -11.67
N TYR A 56 13.86 13.24 -11.10
CA TYR A 56 13.51 14.55 -11.64
C TYR A 56 14.39 15.66 -11.06
N GLY A 57 14.61 16.71 -11.85
CA GLY A 57 14.88 18.02 -11.28
C GLY A 57 13.58 18.57 -10.74
N ARG A 58 13.58 19.03 -9.48
CA ARG A 58 12.37 19.49 -8.81
C ARG A 58 12.56 20.92 -8.36
N LYS A 59 11.63 21.79 -8.76
CA LYS A 59 11.44 23.09 -8.12
C LYS A 59 10.23 22.97 -7.20
N MET A 60 10.48 23.12 -5.91
CA MET A 60 9.49 22.95 -4.86
C MET A 60 9.29 24.25 -4.12
N THR A 61 8.05 24.69 -4.02
CA THR A 61 7.64 25.77 -3.12
C THR A 61 6.73 25.19 -2.06
N ALA A 62 7.11 25.34 -0.80
CA ALA A 62 6.31 24.94 0.36
C ALA A 62 5.86 26.18 1.11
N ARG A 63 4.63 26.14 1.61
CA ARG A 63 4.03 27.23 2.35
C ARG A 63 3.32 26.69 3.58
N ARG A 64 3.48 27.39 4.71
CA ARG A 64 2.74 27.16 5.95
C ARG A 64 2.14 28.46 6.45
N ASP A 65 0.88 28.40 6.87
CA ASP A 65 0.22 29.43 7.66
C ASP A 65 0.11 28.93 9.10
N SER A 66 0.84 29.53 10.03
CA SER A 66 0.83 29.12 11.44
C SER A 66 -0.46 29.51 12.17
N ASN A 67 -1.24 30.45 11.64
CA ASN A 67 -2.50 30.89 12.25
C ASN A 67 -3.59 29.83 12.04
N THR A 68 -3.63 29.22 10.86
CA THR A 68 -4.57 28.14 10.53
C THR A 68 -3.97 26.75 10.72
N GLY A 69 -2.64 26.63 10.68
CA GLY A 69 -1.90 25.37 10.63
C GLY A 69 -1.98 24.67 9.26
N ASN A 70 -2.45 25.36 8.22
CA ASN A 70 -2.50 24.80 6.86
C ASN A 70 -1.11 24.78 6.24
N ILE A 71 -0.84 23.71 5.48
CA ILE A 71 0.42 23.54 4.75
C ILE A 71 0.09 23.19 3.31
N ALA A 72 0.83 23.77 2.36
CA ALA A 72 0.70 23.44 0.96
C ALA A 72 2.07 23.35 0.28
N PHE A 73 2.16 22.48 -0.72
CA PHE A 73 3.35 22.26 -1.52
C PHE A 73 2.98 22.33 -3.01
N VAL A 74 3.83 22.97 -3.81
CA VAL A 74 3.80 22.91 -5.27
C VAL A 74 5.17 22.44 -5.74
N VAL A 75 5.18 21.38 -6.55
CA VAL A 75 6.39 20.71 -7.03
C VAL A 75 6.35 20.60 -8.54
N GLU A 76 7.11 21.45 -9.21
CA GLU A 76 7.34 21.39 -10.66
C GLU A 76 8.40 20.32 -10.93
N ASN A 77 8.10 19.35 -11.79
CA ASN A 77 8.99 18.22 -12.09
C ASN A 77 9.54 18.32 -13.50
N TYR A 78 10.86 18.31 -13.62
CA TYR A 78 11.59 18.43 -14.87
C TYR A 78 12.35 17.14 -15.15
N MET A 79 12.23 16.62 -16.37
CA MET A 79 12.89 15.39 -16.78
C MET A 79 13.51 15.55 -18.16
N VAL A 80 14.84 15.51 -18.22
CA VAL A 80 15.59 15.49 -19.48
C VAL A 80 15.92 14.04 -19.82
N GLY A 81 15.35 13.53 -20.92
CA GLY A 81 15.50 12.14 -21.36
C GLY A 81 14.28 11.26 -21.06
N GLY A 82 14.46 9.94 -21.13
CA GLY A 82 13.40 8.96 -20.88
C GLY A 82 13.35 8.49 -19.42
N TYR A 83 12.23 7.88 -19.03
CA TYR A 83 12.04 7.31 -17.70
C TYR A 83 13.03 6.17 -17.41
N GLY A 84 13.75 6.23 -16.29
CA GLY A 84 14.58 5.09 -15.82
C GLY A 84 15.93 5.42 -15.16
N GLY A 85 16.42 6.67 -15.24
CA GLY A 85 17.66 7.09 -14.59
C GLY A 85 17.67 8.58 -14.24
N TYR A 86 18.24 8.95 -13.09
CA TYR A 86 18.48 10.35 -12.75
C TYR A 86 19.52 10.96 -13.72
N SER A 87 19.29 12.21 -14.13
CA SER A 87 20.18 12.98 -14.98
C SER A 87 20.39 14.36 -14.36
N THR A 88 21.65 14.81 -14.28
CA THR A 88 21.98 16.16 -13.80
C THR A 88 21.39 17.26 -14.70
N PHE A 89 21.12 16.94 -15.98
CA PHE A 89 20.41 17.85 -16.89
C PHE A 89 18.97 18.12 -16.44
N SER A 90 18.32 17.18 -15.75
CA SER A 90 17.00 17.41 -15.17
C SER A 90 17.04 18.50 -14.10
N LEU A 91 18.05 18.50 -13.23
CA LEU A 91 18.29 19.59 -12.26
C LEU A 91 18.57 20.92 -12.99
N GLN A 92 19.40 20.91 -14.02
CA GLN A 92 19.66 22.13 -14.81
C GLN A 92 18.39 22.68 -15.45
N ALA A 93 17.54 21.82 -16.03
CA ALA A 93 16.25 22.21 -16.59
C ALA A 93 15.32 22.83 -15.53
N ALA A 94 15.32 22.30 -14.30
CA ALA A 94 14.57 22.88 -13.19
C ALA A 94 15.11 24.24 -12.75
N ILE A 95 16.44 24.43 -12.73
CA ILE A 95 17.08 25.71 -12.39
C ILE A 95 16.69 26.81 -13.38
N VAL A 96 16.66 26.50 -14.68
CA VAL A 96 16.30 27.49 -15.71
C VAL A 96 14.79 27.59 -15.94
N GLY A 97 13.99 26.64 -15.43
CA GLY A 97 12.55 26.57 -15.67
C GLY A 97 12.21 26.23 -17.13
N GLU A 98 12.91 25.29 -17.74
CA GLU A 98 12.75 24.96 -19.17
C GLU A 98 11.44 24.19 -19.41
N ASN A 99 10.46 24.88 -19.98
CA ASN A 99 9.12 24.35 -20.27
C ASN A 99 9.15 23.09 -21.14
N LYS A 100 10.12 22.97 -22.06
CA LYS A 100 10.26 21.76 -22.90
C LYS A 100 10.40 20.48 -22.06
N TRP A 101 10.99 20.57 -20.87
CA TRP A 101 11.27 19.43 -20.00
C TRP A 101 10.36 19.37 -18.78
N HIS A 102 9.39 20.29 -18.65
CA HIS A 102 8.43 20.28 -17.56
C HIS A 102 7.40 19.15 -17.77
N LEU A 103 7.53 18.08 -16.98
CA LEU A 103 6.69 16.88 -17.09
C LEU A 103 5.31 17.08 -16.45
N GLY A 104 5.24 17.86 -15.39
CA GLY A 104 4.01 18.09 -14.64
C GLY A 104 4.25 18.71 -13.27
N THR A 105 3.21 19.33 -12.74
CA THR A 105 3.25 19.93 -11.40
C THR A 105 2.41 19.11 -10.43
N ASN A 106 3.04 18.55 -9.41
CA ASN A 106 2.33 17.93 -8.29
C ASN A 106 2.07 18.98 -7.21
N ALA A 107 0.93 18.91 -6.55
CA ALA A 107 0.65 19.72 -5.40
C ALA A 107 0.01 18.91 -4.28
N ILE A 108 0.33 19.29 -3.06
CA ILE A 108 -0.18 18.66 -1.84
C ILE A 108 -0.70 19.75 -0.93
N GLU A 109 -1.84 19.50 -0.29
CA GLU A 109 -2.38 20.36 0.74
C GLU A 109 -2.69 19.54 1.99
N PHE A 110 -2.27 20.04 3.15
CA PHE A 110 -2.67 19.54 4.46
C PHE A 110 -3.59 20.57 5.11
N SER A 111 -4.89 20.33 5.02
CA SER A 111 -5.94 21.23 5.49
C SER A 111 -7.21 20.44 5.81
N VAL A 112 -8.18 21.11 6.42
CA VAL A 112 -9.53 20.56 6.62
C VAL A 112 -10.26 20.43 5.28
N VAL A 113 -11.13 19.44 5.14
CA VAL A 113 -11.98 19.34 3.94
C VAL A 113 -13.17 20.30 4.01
N GLU A 114 -13.45 20.96 2.89
CA GLU A 114 -14.61 21.82 2.73
C GLU A 114 -15.91 21.01 2.70
N SER A 115 -16.99 21.61 3.23
CA SER A 115 -18.32 21.02 3.15
C SER A 115 -18.80 20.94 1.69
N GLY A 116 -19.43 19.82 1.34
CA GLY A 116 -19.99 19.56 0.00
C GLY A 116 -20.81 18.28 -0.03
N ALA A 117 -21.32 17.88 -1.20
CA ALA A 117 -22.20 16.71 -1.33
C ALA A 117 -21.59 15.42 -0.75
N SER A 118 -20.29 15.20 -0.94
CA SER A 118 -19.54 14.05 -0.41
C SER A 118 -19.32 14.11 1.11
N ASN A 119 -19.17 15.33 1.65
CA ASN A 119 -18.82 15.62 3.03
C ASN A 119 -19.74 16.76 3.54
N PRO A 120 -21.01 16.48 3.86
CA PRO A 120 -21.98 17.55 4.17
C PRO A 120 -21.70 18.21 5.53
N THR A 121 -21.12 17.46 6.48
CA THR A 121 -20.78 17.97 7.80
C THR A 121 -19.38 18.58 7.81
N PRO A 122 -19.16 19.73 8.47
CA PRO A 122 -17.82 20.30 8.63
C PRO A 122 -16.85 19.31 9.27
N ASN A 123 -15.62 19.28 8.77
CA ASN A 123 -14.53 18.49 9.35
C ASN A 123 -13.51 19.42 10.01
N ALA A 124 -13.09 19.11 11.23
CA ALA A 124 -12.05 19.85 11.94
C ALA A 124 -10.65 19.21 11.81
N ILE A 125 -10.56 17.99 11.28
CA ILE A 125 -9.32 17.24 11.14
C ILE A 125 -8.69 17.52 9.78
N LYS A 126 -7.43 17.96 9.81
CA LYS A 126 -6.62 18.12 8.61
C LYS A 126 -6.10 16.78 8.12
N PHE A 127 -6.06 16.60 6.81
CA PHE A 127 -5.44 15.44 6.17
C PHE A 127 -4.80 15.84 4.84
N VAL A 128 -3.98 14.95 4.29
CA VAL A 128 -3.24 15.16 3.04
C VAL A 128 -4.16 14.99 1.83
N LYS A 129 -4.28 16.03 1.01
CA LYS A 129 -5.00 16.08 -0.26
C LYS A 129 -4.00 16.16 -1.42
N LEU A 130 -4.23 15.41 -2.49
CA LEU A 130 -3.25 15.15 -3.55
C LEU A 130 -3.76 15.67 -4.90
N TYR A 131 -2.95 16.48 -5.59
CA TYR A 131 -3.30 17.08 -6.88
C TYR A 131 -2.14 16.95 -7.87
N THR A 132 -2.49 16.79 -9.15
CA THR A 132 -1.52 16.88 -10.26
C THR A 132 -2.11 17.78 -11.32
N TYR A 133 -1.28 18.68 -11.85
CA TYR A 133 -1.66 19.67 -12.86
C TYR A 133 -0.85 19.46 -14.13
N ASP A 134 -1.54 19.66 -15.24
CA ASP A 134 -0.96 19.69 -16.57
C ASP A 134 0.12 20.79 -16.65
N PRO A 135 1.33 20.50 -17.15
CA PRO A 135 2.45 21.44 -17.14
C PRO A 135 2.25 22.65 -18.07
N ILE A 136 1.31 22.59 -19.00
CA ILE A 136 1.09 23.63 -20.02
C ILE A 136 -0.13 24.48 -19.66
N THR A 137 -1.27 23.82 -19.47
CA THR A 137 -2.57 24.47 -19.22
C THR A 137 -2.79 24.79 -17.75
N GLY A 138 -2.08 24.10 -16.85
CA GLY A 138 -2.32 24.18 -15.41
C GLY A 138 -3.65 23.55 -14.98
N ALA A 139 -4.37 22.86 -15.86
CA ALA A 139 -5.60 22.17 -15.50
C ALA A 139 -5.31 20.95 -14.60
N ARG A 140 -6.19 20.70 -13.63
CA ARG A 140 -6.10 19.51 -12.78
C ARG A 140 -6.33 18.26 -13.61
N LEU A 141 -5.40 17.32 -13.53
CA LEU A 141 -5.52 16.02 -14.18
C LEU A 141 -6.34 15.06 -13.32
N THR A 142 -6.98 14.08 -13.95
CA THR A 142 -7.65 12.94 -13.29
C THR A 142 -6.82 11.66 -13.37
N ALA A 143 -5.79 11.66 -14.22
CA ALA A 143 -4.84 10.58 -14.36
C ALA A 143 -3.48 11.15 -14.81
N ALA A 144 -2.40 10.44 -14.48
CA ALA A 144 -1.05 10.81 -14.92
C ALA A 144 -0.29 9.58 -15.43
N ASN A 145 0.66 9.82 -16.33
CA ASN A 145 1.60 8.80 -16.84
C ASN A 145 3.03 9.20 -16.46
N LEU A 146 3.41 8.91 -15.22
CA LEU A 146 4.73 9.27 -14.69
C LEU A 146 5.85 8.30 -15.11
N ASP A 147 5.49 7.09 -15.55
CA ASP A 147 6.43 5.99 -15.81
C ASP A 147 6.47 5.54 -17.29
N GLY A 148 5.77 6.24 -18.17
CA GLY A 148 5.67 5.90 -19.60
C GLY A 148 4.81 4.67 -19.89
N ARG A 149 4.14 4.08 -18.90
CA ARG A 149 3.34 2.84 -19.03
C ARG A 149 1.83 3.09 -19.01
N GLY A 150 1.42 4.22 -19.56
CA GLY A 150 0.02 4.62 -19.64
C GLY A 150 -0.50 5.34 -18.40
N ASN A 151 -1.62 6.03 -18.60
CA ASN A 151 -2.28 6.82 -17.57
C ASN A 151 -2.81 5.92 -16.44
N LYS A 152 -2.59 6.36 -15.20
CA LYS A 152 -3.14 5.77 -13.98
C LYS A 152 -3.97 6.82 -13.26
N ALA A 153 -5.14 6.46 -12.75
CA ALA A 153 -6.06 7.39 -12.12
C ALA A 153 -5.52 7.94 -10.78
N LEU A 154 -5.84 9.19 -10.49
CA LEU A 154 -5.53 9.81 -9.20
C LEU A 154 -6.59 9.43 -8.15
N PRO A 155 -6.24 9.35 -6.84
CA PRO A 155 -4.93 9.59 -6.25
C PRO A 155 -4.02 8.34 -6.19
N THR A 156 -4.36 7.26 -6.88
CA THR A 156 -3.71 5.93 -6.74
C THR A 156 -2.19 5.97 -6.94
N ILE A 157 -1.70 6.79 -7.88
CA ILE A 157 -0.27 7.01 -8.08
C ILE A 157 0.35 7.70 -6.85
N CYS A 158 -0.29 8.77 -6.36
CA CYS A 158 0.24 9.59 -5.28
C CYS A 158 0.31 8.82 -3.95
N ILE A 159 -0.72 8.03 -3.61
CA ILE A 159 -0.72 7.21 -2.39
C ILE A 159 0.28 6.05 -2.44
N SER A 160 0.78 5.71 -3.63
CA SER A 160 1.89 4.74 -3.74
C SER A 160 3.16 5.30 -3.10
N CYS A 161 3.44 6.59 -3.25
CA CYS A 161 4.61 7.26 -2.66
C CYS A 161 4.32 7.89 -1.29
N HIS A 162 3.11 8.41 -1.06
CA HIS A 162 2.74 9.12 0.17
C HIS A 162 2.11 8.22 1.24
N GLY A 163 2.05 6.91 0.99
CA GLY A 163 1.24 6.03 1.81
C GLY A 163 -0.25 6.32 1.65
N GLY A 164 -1.07 5.55 2.36
CA GLY A 164 -2.52 5.60 2.27
C GLY A 164 -3.12 4.38 1.57
N ARG A 165 -4.45 4.39 1.48
CA ARG A 165 -5.28 3.23 1.08
C ARG A 165 -6.13 3.55 -0.13
N GLY A 166 -6.13 2.64 -1.10
CA GLY A 166 -7.07 2.62 -2.21
C GLY A 166 -8.21 1.64 -1.90
N ASP A 167 -9.41 2.16 -1.71
CA ASP A 167 -10.63 1.39 -1.47
C ASP A 167 -11.58 1.57 -2.66
N PRO A 168 -12.42 0.58 -3.03
CA PRO A 168 -13.36 0.77 -4.14
C PRO A 168 -14.38 1.86 -3.83
N LEU A 169 -14.98 2.46 -4.87
CA LEU A 169 -16.11 3.38 -4.71
C LEU A 169 -17.28 2.69 -4.03
N THR A 170 -18.13 3.49 -3.37
CA THR A 170 -19.42 3.00 -2.89
C THR A 170 -20.31 2.61 -4.06
N PRO A 171 -21.37 1.80 -3.87
CA PRO A 171 -22.33 1.49 -4.94
C PRO A 171 -22.96 2.74 -5.57
N SER A 172 -23.06 3.83 -4.81
CA SER A 172 -23.53 5.14 -5.27
C SER A 172 -22.45 5.99 -5.97
N GLY A 173 -21.24 5.46 -6.19
CA GLY A 173 -20.15 6.14 -6.89
C GLY A 173 -19.37 7.15 -6.04
N LEU A 174 -19.60 7.21 -4.72
CA LEU A 174 -18.88 8.12 -3.84
C LEU A 174 -17.51 7.56 -3.47
N PHE A 175 -16.54 8.45 -3.21
CA PHE A 175 -15.23 8.05 -2.71
C PHE A 175 -15.37 7.46 -1.29
N PRO A 176 -14.76 6.30 -0.99
CA PRO A 176 -14.96 5.62 0.29
C PRO A 176 -14.47 6.44 1.50
N ARG A 177 -14.98 6.10 2.69
CA ARG A 177 -14.48 6.63 3.96
C ARG A 177 -13.50 5.62 4.55
N ILE A 178 -12.44 6.10 5.20
CA ILE A 178 -11.62 5.26 6.06
C ILE A 178 -12.24 5.28 7.46
N SER A 179 -13.02 4.24 7.77
CA SER A 179 -13.87 4.21 8.97
C SER A 179 -13.12 4.29 10.30
N ASN A 180 -11.80 4.05 10.32
CA ASN A 180 -10.96 4.15 11.50
C ASN A 180 -10.07 5.41 11.52
N SER A 181 -10.17 6.32 10.55
CA SER A 181 -9.44 7.61 10.58
C SER A 181 -10.19 8.65 11.41
N ALA A 182 -9.45 9.55 12.08
CA ALA A 182 -10.09 10.59 12.90
C ALA A 182 -10.92 11.58 12.07
N SER A 183 -10.55 11.80 10.80
CA SER A 183 -11.26 12.73 9.94
C SER A 183 -12.66 12.20 9.58
N GLY A 184 -12.80 10.88 9.41
CA GLY A 184 -14.02 10.25 8.90
C GLY A 184 -14.49 10.77 7.55
N ALA A 185 -13.71 11.61 6.86
CA ALA A 185 -14.11 12.27 5.62
C ALA A 185 -13.84 11.40 4.39
N ARG A 186 -14.69 11.56 3.37
CA ARG A 186 -14.40 11.04 2.03
C ARG A 186 -13.23 11.83 1.46
N GLY A 187 -12.30 11.13 0.82
CA GLY A 187 -11.09 11.70 0.26
C GLY A 187 -9.89 11.66 1.21
N ASP A 188 -10.10 11.39 2.50
CA ASP A 188 -9.01 11.02 3.40
C ASP A 188 -8.59 9.59 3.10
N VAL A 189 -7.42 9.45 2.47
CA VAL A 189 -6.79 8.17 2.12
C VAL A 189 -5.78 7.72 3.17
N GLY A 190 -5.58 8.49 4.26
CA GLY A 190 -4.55 8.23 5.27
C GLY A 190 -3.12 8.49 4.78
N ALA A 191 -2.96 9.28 3.72
CA ALA A 191 -1.65 9.66 3.19
C ALA A 191 -0.86 10.53 4.18
N GLN A 192 0.46 10.46 4.07
CA GLN A 192 1.43 11.15 4.91
C GLN A 192 2.34 12.04 4.05
N LEU A 193 2.90 13.08 4.67
CA LEU A 193 3.98 13.85 4.06
C LEU A 193 5.30 13.10 4.21
N HIS A 194 6.18 13.21 3.21
CA HIS A 194 7.49 12.56 3.22
C HIS A 194 8.55 13.56 3.66
N ALA A 195 9.54 13.11 4.45
CA ALA A 195 10.69 13.94 4.77
C ALA A 195 11.54 14.20 3.52
N PHE A 196 12.06 15.42 3.38
CA PHE A 196 13.05 15.74 2.38
C PHE A 196 14.44 15.43 2.95
N GLU A 197 15.13 14.45 2.37
CA GLU A 197 16.42 13.96 2.87
C GLU A 197 17.56 14.58 2.04
N PRO A 198 18.29 15.62 2.51
CA PRO A 198 19.31 16.28 1.69
C PRO A 198 20.44 15.33 1.25
N ALA A 199 20.73 14.29 2.02
CA ALA A 199 21.69 13.25 1.65
C ALA A 199 21.26 12.42 0.40
N SER A 200 20.00 12.50 -0.02
CA SER A 200 19.46 11.81 -1.19
C SER A 200 19.33 12.71 -2.43
N PHE A 201 19.64 14.00 -2.30
CA PHE A 201 19.49 14.98 -3.38
C PHE A 201 20.82 15.33 -4.03
N ASP A 202 20.71 15.69 -5.31
CA ASP A 202 21.74 16.39 -6.06
C ASP A 202 21.56 17.90 -5.92
N PHE A 203 22.69 18.62 -5.92
CA PHE A 203 22.75 20.07 -5.78
C PHE A 203 23.65 20.65 -6.86
N SER A 204 23.30 21.85 -7.32
CA SER A 204 24.12 22.56 -8.30
C SER A 204 25.29 23.27 -7.62
N THR A 205 26.37 23.48 -8.35
CA THR A 205 27.50 24.32 -7.91
C THR A 205 27.23 25.81 -8.12
N LEU A 206 26.14 26.17 -8.81
CA LEU A 206 25.75 27.56 -9.03
C LEU A 206 25.32 28.23 -7.72
N SER A 207 25.69 29.51 -7.58
CA SER A 207 25.27 30.33 -6.44
C SER A 207 23.75 30.32 -6.27
N GLY A 208 23.28 30.16 -5.04
CA GLY A 208 21.85 30.04 -4.70
C GLY A 208 21.26 28.62 -4.81
N TYR A 209 21.95 27.69 -5.46
CA TYR A 209 21.49 26.30 -5.66
C TYR A 209 22.40 25.24 -5.04
N THR A 210 23.44 25.68 -4.32
CA THR A 210 24.33 24.80 -3.57
C THR A 210 23.61 24.17 -2.39
N ARG A 211 24.10 23.01 -1.93
CA ARG A 211 23.61 22.38 -0.70
C ARG A 211 23.57 23.37 0.46
N ALA A 212 24.67 24.09 0.69
CA ALA A 212 24.76 25.09 1.76
C ALA A 212 23.70 26.20 1.66
N ALA A 213 23.35 26.63 0.44
CA ALA A 213 22.32 27.65 0.23
C ALA A 213 20.89 27.13 0.48
N LEU A 214 20.63 25.85 0.19
CA LEU A 214 19.29 25.27 0.24
C LEU A 214 18.98 24.52 1.53
N GLU A 215 19.99 24.02 2.26
CA GLU A 215 19.79 23.10 3.38
C GLU A 215 19.00 23.71 4.54
N GLY A 216 19.22 24.99 4.84
CA GLY A 216 18.41 25.73 5.82
C GLY A 216 16.94 25.81 5.40
N LYS A 217 16.67 26.06 4.12
CA LYS A 217 15.31 26.06 3.56
C LYS A 217 14.69 24.68 3.63
N ILE A 218 15.44 23.63 3.30
CA ILE A 218 14.98 22.24 3.42
C ILE A 218 14.63 21.90 4.87
N LYS A 219 15.41 22.37 5.85
CA LYS A 219 15.09 22.21 7.28
C LYS A 219 13.74 22.86 7.62
N THR A 220 13.51 24.09 7.17
CA THR A 220 12.22 24.76 7.35
C THR A 220 11.07 23.99 6.71
N ILE A 221 11.24 23.48 5.50
CA ILE A 221 10.25 22.65 4.81
C ILE A 221 9.99 21.36 5.60
N ASN A 222 11.03 20.71 6.12
CA ASN A 222 10.88 19.51 6.95
C ASN A 222 10.17 19.78 8.29
N GLN A 223 10.33 20.96 8.88
CA GLN A 223 9.52 21.37 10.03
C GLN A 223 8.03 21.50 9.65
N MET A 224 7.71 21.95 8.43
CA MET A 224 6.32 21.91 7.92
C MET A 224 5.83 20.47 7.77
N VAL A 225 6.63 19.58 7.16
CA VAL A 225 6.32 18.14 7.03
C VAL A 225 6.02 17.53 8.40
N LEU A 226 6.86 17.83 9.40
CA LEU A 226 6.69 17.34 10.77
C LEU A 226 5.34 17.75 11.37
N CYS A 227 4.86 18.96 11.12
CA CYS A 227 3.52 19.40 11.54
C CYS A 227 2.37 18.59 10.92
N GLY A 228 2.60 17.95 9.76
CA GLY A 228 1.63 17.05 9.15
C GLY A 228 1.60 15.64 9.76
N HIS A 229 2.58 15.29 10.60
CA HIS A 229 2.62 14.00 11.29
C HIS A 229 1.98 14.08 12.68
N ASN A 230 1.17 13.08 13.00
CA ASN A 230 0.60 12.95 14.34
C ASN A 230 1.67 12.60 15.38
N LEU A 231 1.46 13.02 16.62
CA LEU A 231 2.11 12.46 17.80
C LEU A 231 1.48 11.09 18.12
N PRO A 232 2.24 10.13 18.69
CA PRO A 232 1.68 8.86 19.16
C PRO A 232 0.48 9.05 20.10
N ASN A 233 -0.47 8.13 20.06
CA ASN A 233 -1.65 8.17 20.91
C ASN A 233 -1.26 8.21 22.41
N GLY A 234 -1.95 9.03 23.20
CA GLY A 234 -1.65 9.20 24.63
C GLY A 234 -0.44 10.09 24.94
N THR A 235 0.22 10.68 23.94
CA THR A 235 1.29 11.67 24.17
C THR A 235 0.76 12.87 24.95
N ALA A 236 1.40 13.21 26.07
CA ALA A 236 1.10 14.42 26.81
C ALA A 236 1.56 15.66 26.01
N THR A 237 0.68 16.67 25.90
CA THR A 237 0.99 17.94 25.24
C THR A 237 0.90 19.09 26.24
N PRO A 238 1.86 20.06 26.20
CA PRO A 238 2.98 20.16 25.27
C PRO A 238 4.08 19.11 25.55
N THR A 239 4.81 18.70 24.51
CA THR A 239 5.89 17.70 24.64
C THR A 239 7.20 18.29 25.20
N GLY A 240 7.27 19.62 25.36
CA GLY A 240 8.50 20.35 25.69
C GLY A 240 9.36 20.72 24.47
N PHE A 241 8.99 20.26 23.27
CA PHE A 241 9.71 20.56 22.03
C PHE A 241 8.88 21.46 21.10
N ALA A 242 9.47 22.57 20.65
CA ALA A 242 8.78 23.58 19.87
C ALA A 242 8.24 23.03 18.53
N GLU A 243 8.98 22.12 17.90
CA GLU A 243 8.60 21.51 16.63
C GLU A 243 7.37 20.59 16.72
N ASP A 244 6.97 20.17 17.93
CA ASP A 244 5.80 19.33 18.15
C ASP A 244 4.51 20.12 18.42
N THR A 245 4.61 21.42 18.68
CA THR A 245 3.47 22.27 19.06
C THR A 245 2.35 22.31 18.01
N CYS A 246 2.70 22.10 16.75
CA CYS A 246 1.78 22.08 15.62
C CYS A 246 1.19 20.69 15.32
N ARG A 247 1.64 19.64 16.02
CA ARG A 247 1.27 18.25 15.75
C ARG A 247 0.09 17.84 16.62
N ARG A 248 -0.88 17.16 16.01
CA ARG A 248 -2.02 16.59 16.73
C ARG A 248 -1.65 15.24 17.34
N VAL A 249 -2.20 14.91 18.50
CA VAL A 249 -2.15 13.54 19.04
C VAL A 249 -3.07 12.63 18.21
N ALA A 250 -2.50 11.54 17.68
CA ALA A 250 -3.24 10.51 16.95
C ALA A 250 -4.33 9.92 17.85
N ASN A 251 -5.47 9.54 17.26
CA ASN A 251 -6.33 8.57 17.93
C ASN A 251 -5.64 7.19 17.94
N PRO A 252 -6.14 6.20 18.72
CA PRO A 252 -5.50 4.88 18.82
C PRO A 252 -5.34 4.12 17.49
N ASN A 253 -6.14 4.45 16.47
CA ASN A 253 -6.24 3.72 15.21
C ASN A 253 -5.41 4.35 14.08
N GLU A 254 -5.03 5.61 14.20
CA GLU A 254 -4.25 6.34 13.20
C GLU A 254 -2.78 5.93 13.18
N TYR A 255 -2.07 6.25 12.09
CA TYR A 255 -0.64 5.97 11.97
C TYR A 255 0.17 6.64 13.09
N GLN A 256 1.00 5.85 13.76
CA GLN A 256 1.84 6.26 14.90
C GLN A 256 3.31 5.85 14.74
N GLY A 257 3.74 5.49 13.52
CA GLY A 257 5.10 5.02 13.28
C GLY A 257 6.16 6.13 13.28
N ALA A 258 7.42 5.76 13.04
CA ALA A 258 8.56 6.59 13.39
C ALA A 258 8.99 7.63 12.35
N ALA A 259 8.20 7.88 11.29
CA ALA A 259 8.52 8.88 10.26
C ALA A 259 8.98 10.22 10.86
N ALA A 260 8.23 10.70 11.86
CA ALA A 260 8.55 11.93 12.58
C ALA A 260 9.87 11.84 13.37
N ALA A 261 10.14 10.71 14.03
CA ALA A 261 11.37 10.52 14.78
C ALA A 261 12.59 10.44 13.86
N HIS A 262 12.44 9.77 12.71
CA HIS A 262 13.46 9.75 11.67
C HIS A 262 13.72 11.14 11.10
N LEU A 263 12.68 11.90 10.74
CA LEU A 263 12.83 13.30 10.29
C LEU A 263 13.57 14.14 11.32
N LYS A 264 13.26 13.99 12.61
CA LYS A 264 14.00 14.69 13.67
C LYS A 264 15.47 14.25 13.73
N ASN A 265 15.75 12.95 13.56
CA ASN A 265 17.11 12.41 13.58
C ASN A 265 18.01 12.99 12.48
N ILE A 266 17.46 13.31 11.30
CA ILE A 266 18.18 14.01 10.22
C ILE A 266 18.89 15.29 10.73
N TYR A 267 18.34 15.93 11.77
CA TYR A 267 18.85 17.18 12.35
C TYR A 267 19.34 17.02 13.81
N GLY A 268 19.73 15.82 14.22
CA GLY A 268 20.29 15.56 15.55
C GLY A 268 19.26 15.20 16.62
N GLY A 269 17.99 14.97 16.26
CA GLY A 269 16.94 14.49 17.16
C GLY A 269 15.98 15.58 17.65
N ASN A 270 15.40 15.37 18.84
CA ASN A 270 14.44 16.32 19.42
C ASN A 270 15.06 17.71 19.61
N GLY A 271 14.28 18.76 19.35
CA GLY A 271 14.76 20.15 19.31
C GLY A 271 15.49 20.51 18.02
N LEU A 272 15.77 19.54 17.12
CA LEU A 272 16.41 19.74 15.82
C LEU A 272 17.69 20.62 15.93
N PRO A 273 18.64 20.28 16.81
CA PRO A 273 19.76 21.15 17.18
C PRO A 273 20.67 21.53 16.00
N ASN A 274 20.77 20.66 14.98
CA ASN A 274 21.70 20.88 13.87
C ASN A 274 21.08 21.81 12.83
N ALA A 275 21.80 22.88 12.45
CA ALA A 275 21.36 23.80 11.41
C ALA A 275 21.32 23.15 10.02
N SER A 276 22.23 22.19 9.77
CA SER A 276 22.31 21.37 8.57
C SER A 276 21.91 19.92 8.87
N SER A 277 21.52 19.19 7.83
CA SER A 277 21.25 17.75 7.95
C SER A 277 22.55 16.96 8.02
N GLU A 278 22.49 15.79 8.65
CA GLU A 278 23.56 14.80 8.55
C GLU A 278 23.83 14.45 7.07
N THR A 279 25.11 14.39 6.69
CA THR A 279 25.51 14.05 5.31
C THR A 279 25.33 12.56 5.01
N THR A 280 25.28 11.74 6.06
CA THR A 280 25.07 10.30 5.98
C THR A 280 23.92 9.90 6.89
N ASP A 281 23.03 9.10 6.34
CA ASP A 281 21.91 8.51 7.06
C ASP A 281 22.41 7.36 7.95
N SER A 282 22.47 7.63 9.26
CA SER A 282 22.98 6.68 10.26
C SER A 282 21.88 6.08 11.13
N TYR A 283 20.62 6.46 10.90
CA TYR A 283 19.48 6.03 11.71
C TYR A 283 19.29 4.52 11.63
N VAL A 284 19.23 3.87 12.80
CA VAL A 284 18.87 2.45 12.94
C VAL A 284 17.94 2.33 14.14
N PRO A 285 16.74 1.75 13.99
CA PRO A 285 15.84 1.56 15.12
C PRO A 285 16.44 0.59 16.14
N THR A 286 16.12 0.78 17.42
CA THR A 286 16.69 0.02 18.53
C THR A 286 16.48 -1.49 18.38
N SER A 287 15.32 -1.92 17.90
CA SER A 287 14.98 -3.34 17.69
C SER A 287 15.95 -4.02 16.69
N TRP A 288 16.33 -3.31 15.63
CA TRP A 288 17.28 -3.81 14.63
C TRP A 288 18.70 -3.94 15.18
N THR A 289 19.13 -2.97 15.98
CA THR A 289 20.42 -3.04 16.68
C THR A 289 20.44 -4.19 17.68
N ALA A 290 19.37 -4.35 18.48
CA ALA A 290 19.25 -5.43 19.46
C ALA A 290 19.24 -6.83 18.80
N ALA A 291 18.65 -6.94 17.59
CA ALA A 291 18.64 -8.17 16.82
C ALA A 291 19.96 -8.46 16.06
N GLY A 292 20.94 -7.55 16.12
CA GLY A 292 22.20 -7.69 15.36
C GLY A 292 22.05 -7.49 13.84
N GLN A 293 20.99 -6.80 13.40
CA GLN A 293 20.61 -6.66 11.98
C GLN A 293 20.89 -5.26 11.43
N VAL A 294 21.87 -4.57 12.01
CA VAL A 294 22.30 -3.22 11.61
C VAL A 294 22.68 -3.18 10.12
N ASP A 295 23.41 -4.18 9.65
CA ASP A 295 23.87 -4.25 8.26
C ASP A 295 22.71 -4.42 7.27
N LEU A 296 21.75 -5.30 7.57
CA LEU A 296 20.55 -5.47 6.75
C LEU A 296 19.75 -4.17 6.68
N TYR A 297 19.62 -3.48 7.82
CA TYR A 297 18.91 -2.21 7.86
C TYR A 297 19.60 -1.12 7.05
N LYS A 298 20.91 -0.91 7.25
CA LYS A 298 21.65 0.16 6.59
C LYS A 298 21.88 -0.09 5.11
N LYS A 299 22.26 -1.32 4.74
CA LYS A 299 22.62 -1.68 3.35
C LYS A 299 21.39 -1.89 2.48
N THR A 300 20.30 -2.43 3.02
CA THR A 300 19.10 -2.72 2.22
C THR A 300 17.90 -1.86 2.62
N VAL A 301 17.42 -1.94 3.86
CA VAL A 301 16.12 -1.34 4.24
C VAL A 301 16.12 0.17 4.08
N THR A 302 17.15 0.85 4.57
CA THR A 302 17.32 2.30 4.46
C THR A 302 17.39 2.75 3.00
N GLN A 303 18.11 2.00 2.17
CA GLN A 303 18.38 2.36 0.78
C GLN A 303 17.21 2.05 -0.17
N ALA A 304 16.39 1.04 0.15
CA ALA A 304 15.42 0.47 -0.78
C ALA A 304 13.97 0.42 -0.29
N CYS A 305 13.75 0.45 1.02
CA CYS A 305 12.44 0.12 1.60
C CYS A 305 11.86 1.27 2.45
N ARG A 306 12.69 1.87 3.30
CA ARG A 306 12.23 2.71 4.43
C ARG A 306 11.45 3.95 4.00
N VAL A 307 11.85 4.62 2.92
CA VAL A 307 11.15 5.79 2.35
C VAL A 307 9.64 5.51 2.19
N CYS A 308 9.28 4.38 1.56
CA CYS A 308 7.87 4.05 1.35
C CYS A 308 7.24 3.38 2.56
N HIS A 309 7.98 2.52 3.27
CA HIS A 309 7.45 1.72 4.37
C HIS A 309 7.27 2.55 5.65
N GLY A 310 8.20 3.44 5.96
CA GLY A 310 8.21 4.28 7.17
C GLY A 310 7.07 5.30 7.25
N ILE A 311 6.20 5.40 6.24
CA ILE A 311 4.96 6.20 6.25
C ILE A 311 3.71 5.35 5.98
N ARG A 312 3.83 4.02 6.14
CA ARG A 312 2.74 3.07 5.98
C ARG A 312 2.41 2.38 7.29
N GLY A 313 1.13 2.04 7.44
CA GLY A 313 0.60 1.38 8.61
C GLY A 313 -0.51 2.20 9.27
N THR A 314 -1.00 1.67 10.37
CA THR A 314 -2.03 2.27 11.23
C THR A 314 -1.68 1.95 12.68
N GLY A 315 -2.34 2.58 13.65
CA GLY A 315 -2.17 2.23 15.07
C GLY A 315 -2.56 0.77 15.36
N ASN A 316 -3.46 0.22 14.55
CA ASN A 316 -3.90 -1.17 14.67
C ASN A 316 -3.00 -2.19 13.96
N GLN A 317 -2.09 -1.73 13.10
CA GLN A 317 -1.20 -2.58 12.30
C GLN A 317 -0.08 -1.72 11.71
N SER A 318 1.07 -1.71 12.38
CA SER A 318 2.27 -0.93 12.00
C SER A 318 3.44 -1.79 11.56
N ASP A 319 3.32 -3.13 11.53
CA ASP A 319 4.41 -4.08 11.27
C ASP A 319 5.12 -3.81 9.92
N ILE A 320 4.39 -3.23 8.96
CA ILE A 320 4.90 -2.93 7.62
C ILE A 320 5.78 -1.67 7.56
N ASN A 321 5.93 -0.93 8.66
CA ASN A 321 6.76 0.28 8.71
C ASN A 321 8.26 -0.01 8.88
N PHE A 322 8.60 -1.25 9.25
CA PHE A 322 9.96 -1.74 9.44
C PHE A 322 10.76 -1.06 10.57
N GLU A 323 10.08 -0.49 11.56
CA GLU A 323 10.71 0.05 12.77
C GLU A 323 11.08 -1.04 13.78
N ASP A 324 10.39 -2.18 13.73
CA ASP A 324 10.67 -3.36 14.55
C ASP A 324 11.20 -4.52 13.69
N PHE A 325 12.29 -5.14 14.12
CA PHE A 325 12.88 -6.25 13.39
C PHE A 325 12.02 -7.51 13.47
N THR A 326 11.37 -7.81 14.59
CA THR A 326 10.50 -9.01 14.71
C THR A 326 9.33 -8.93 13.74
N ALA A 327 8.73 -7.75 13.62
CA ALA A 327 7.70 -7.46 12.64
C ALA A 327 8.20 -7.63 11.19
N PHE A 328 9.37 -7.07 10.86
CA PHE A 328 10.01 -7.28 9.56
C PHE A 328 10.29 -8.77 9.30
N ASP A 329 10.74 -9.49 10.33
CA ASP A 329 11.09 -10.91 10.26
C ASP A 329 9.89 -11.80 9.94
N GLY A 330 8.74 -11.47 10.53
CA GLY A 330 7.45 -12.10 10.24
C GLY A 330 6.98 -11.92 8.78
N TYR A 331 7.65 -11.09 7.98
CA TYR A 331 7.36 -10.88 6.56
C TYR A 331 8.38 -11.53 5.61
N ALA A 332 9.30 -12.38 6.08
CA ALA A 332 10.33 -12.97 5.23
C ALA A 332 9.79 -13.67 3.96
N ASP A 333 8.68 -14.40 4.09
CA ASP A 333 7.97 -15.05 2.98
C ASP A 333 7.43 -14.03 1.95
N ARG A 334 6.86 -12.92 2.43
CA ARG A 334 6.34 -11.83 1.58
C ARG A 334 7.47 -11.04 0.94
N ILE A 335 8.55 -10.78 1.66
CA ILE A 335 9.74 -10.11 1.13
C ILE A 335 10.29 -10.96 -0.01
N ARG A 336 10.45 -12.27 0.19
CA ARG A 336 10.83 -13.22 -0.85
C ARG A 336 9.87 -13.16 -2.05
N ALA A 337 8.56 -13.25 -1.83
CA ALA A 337 7.57 -13.22 -2.91
C ALA A 337 7.57 -11.90 -3.71
N HIS A 338 7.68 -10.75 -3.03
CA HIS A 338 7.54 -9.44 -3.66
C HIS A 338 8.85 -8.90 -4.26
N VAL A 339 9.97 -9.08 -3.56
CA VAL A 339 11.28 -8.59 -4.00
C VAL A 339 11.90 -9.53 -5.02
N VAL A 340 11.93 -10.83 -4.73
CA VAL A 340 12.71 -11.82 -5.51
C VAL A 340 11.87 -12.57 -6.54
N ASP A 341 10.63 -12.93 -6.23
CA ASP A 341 9.82 -13.72 -7.16
C ASP A 341 9.09 -12.82 -8.17
N ARG A 342 8.44 -11.76 -7.70
CA ARG A 342 7.62 -10.87 -8.54
C ARG A 342 8.39 -9.69 -9.12
N GLY A 343 9.36 -9.18 -8.37
CA GLY A 343 10.02 -7.91 -8.70
C GLY A 343 9.06 -6.73 -8.70
N ASN A 344 8.01 -6.77 -7.89
CA ASN A 344 7.10 -5.64 -7.70
C ASN A 344 7.46 -4.80 -6.46
N MET A 345 8.55 -5.16 -5.78
CA MET A 345 9.20 -4.35 -4.75
C MET A 345 10.72 -4.33 -4.96
N PRO A 346 11.40 -3.21 -4.66
CA PRO A 346 10.84 -1.88 -4.38
C PRO A 346 9.96 -1.36 -5.53
N LEU A 347 8.89 -0.63 -5.20
CA LEU A 347 7.90 -0.19 -6.20
C LEU A 347 8.45 0.90 -7.13
N ALA A 348 9.30 1.79 -6.60
CA ALA A 348 9.94 2.85 -7.37
C ALA A 348 11.04 2.26 -8.27
N LYS A 349 10.96 2.52 -9.59
CA LYS A 349 11.88 1.91 -10.58
C LYS A 349 13.35 2.22 -10.30
N LEU A 350 13.69 3.47 -9.96
CA LEU A 350 15.07 3.86 -9.65
C LEU A 350 15.63 3.07 -8.47
N VAL A 351 14.81 2.91 -7.43
CA VAL A 351 15.18 2.14 -6.24
C VAL A 351 15.28 0.64 -6.55
N TYR A 352 14.36 0.11 -7.36
CA TYR A 352 14.41 -1.26 -7.85
C TYR A 352 15.70 -1.54 -8.62
N ASP A 353 16.04 -0.69 -9.60
CA ASP A 353 17.27 -0.86 -10.39
C ASP A 353 18.52 -0.69 -9.52
N LYS A 354 18.52 0.27 -8.59
CA LYS A 354 19.62 0.46 -7.63
C LYS A 354 19.81 -0.79 -6.75
N HIS A 355 18.73 -1.34 -6.21
CA HIS A 355 18.77 -2.57 -5.42
C HIS A 355 19.42 -3.72 -6.18
N TRP A 356 19.00 -3.96 -7.43
CA TRP A 356 19.51 -5.07 -8.24
C TRP A 356 20.84 -4.79 -8.95
N SER A 357 21.32 -3.56 -8.96
CA SER A 357 22.62 -3.18 -9.54
C SER A 357 23.73 -3.03 -8.50
N THR A 358 23.38 -3.00 -7.20
CA THR A 358 24.34 -2.81 -6.11
C THR A 358 24.49 -4.13 -5.31
N PRO A 359 25.60 -4.87 -5.49
CA PRO A 359 25.85 -6.15 -4.81
C PRO A 359 25.59 -6.14 -3.30
N ASP A 360 26.06 -5.11 -2.61
CA ASP A 360 25.86 -4.99 -1.16
C ASP A 360 24.39 -4.90 -0.75
N MET A 361 23.51 -4.33 -1.59
CA MET A 361 22.09 -4.20 -1.28
C MET A 361 21.34 -5.53 -1.43
N TYR A 362 21.49 -6.21 -2.58
CA TYR A 362 20.75 -7.44 -2.84
C TYR A 362 21.38 -8.67 -2.18
N ASN A 363 22.72 -8.76 -2.05
CA ASN A 363 23.35 -9.88 -1.35
C ASN A 363 23.04 -9.86 0.15
N THR A 364 22.96 -8.67 0.78
CA THR A 364 22.59 -8.59 2.20
C THR A 364 21.16 -9.11 2.43
N MET A 365 20.21 -8.74 1.57
CA MET A 365 18.86 -9.31 1.60
C MET A 365 18.84 -10.81 1.32
N ALA A 366 19.60 -11.27 0.33
CA ALA A 366 19.68 -12.68 -0.02
C ALA A 366 20.24 -13.54 1.13
N ASN A 367 21.26 -13.05 1.82
CA ASN A 367 21.85 -13.69 2.99
C ASN A 367 20.85 -13.74 4.14
N TYR A 368 20.10 -12.67 4.38
CA TYR A 368 19.01 -12.71 5.36
C TYR A 368 17.95 -13.78 4.98
N LEU A 369 17.47 -13.78 3.74
CA LEU A 369 16.47 -14.74 3.28
C LEU A 369 16.96 -16.20 3.33
N SER A 370 18.25 -16.44 3.12
CA SER A 370 18.83 -17.78 3.26
C SER A 370 18.80 -18.28 4.71
N THR A 371 18.98 -17.41 5.70
CA THR A 371 18.77 -17.76 7.12
C THR A 371 17.32 -18.17 7.43
N LYS A 372 16.37 -17.77 6.57
CA LYS A 372 14.94 -18.13 6.65
C LYS A 372 14.58 -19.35 5.80
N GLY A 373 15.58 -20.02 5.22
CA GLY A 373 15.39 -21.21 4.39
C GLY A 373 15.02 -20.91 2.93
N PHE A 374 15.04 -19.65 2.49
CA PHE A 374 14.78 -19.30 1.10
C PHE A 374 16.06 -19.30 0.27
N SER A 375 16.07 -20.01 -0.84
CA SER A 375 17.17 -20.02 -1.81
C SER A 375 16.95 -19.02 -2.95
N GLY A 376 18.04 -18.68 -3.65
CA GLY A 376 18.01 -17.84 -4.84
C GLY A 376 17.69 -16.36 -4.57
N GLY A 377 17.87 -15.88 -3.33
CA GLY A 377 17.55 -14.50 -2.95
C GLY A 377 18.33 -13.43 -3.74
N ALA A 378 19.49 -13.77 -4.30
CA ALA A 378 20.32 -12.88 -5.11
C ALA A 378 19.97 -12.90 -6.61
N ILE A 379 18.97 -13.68 -7.03
CA ILE A 379 18.54 -13.78 -8.42
C ILE A 379 17.53 -12.68 -8.71
N LYS A 380 17.87 -11.78 -9.63
CA LYS A 380 16.96 -10.74 -10.10
C LYS A 380 15.66 -11.35 -10.66
N PRO A 381 14.48 -10.78 -10.36
CA PRO A 381 13.20 -11.22 -10.90
C PRO A 381 13.19 -11.39 -12.42
N GLY A 382 12.44 -12.38 -12.89
CA GLY A 382 12.39 -12.79 -14.31
C GLY A 382 12.51 -14.30 -14.54
N ARG A 383 12.89 -15.07 -13.51
CA ARG A 383 12.85 -16.53 -13.56
C ARG A 383 11.41 -17.04 -13.49
N ALA A 384 11.13 -18.19 -14.09
CA ALA A 384 9.84 -18.86 -14.00
C ALA A 384 9.52 -19.22 -12.53
N VAL A 385 8.31 -18.92 -12.09
CA VAL A 385 7.79 -19.27 -10.76
C VAL A 385 6.44 -19.95 -10.93
N ALA A 386 6.38 -21.24 -10.61
CA ALA A 386 5.14 -22.02 -10.67
C ALA A 386 4.19 -21.63 -9.54
N ASP A 387 2.94 -21.38 -9.90
CA ASP A 387 1.83 -21.18 -8.98
C ASP A 387 0.55 -21.81 -9.56
N PRO A 388 0.16 -23.01 -9.07
CA PRO A 388 -1.06 -23.71 -9.47
C PRO A 388 -2.31 -23.20 -8.73
N GLY A 389 -2.14 -22.18 -7.87
CA GLY A 389 -3.18 -21.63 -7.01
C GLY A 389 -3.32 -22.30 -5.64
N PRO A 390 -4.30 -21.84 -4.84
CA PRO A 390 -4.51 -22.35 -3.50
C PRO A 390 -5.01 -23.80 -3.51
N ASP A 391 -4.54 -24.55 -2.52
CA ASP A 391 -5.14 -25.81 -2.10
C ASP A 391 -6.62 -25.61 -1.78
N ARG A 392 -7.46 -26.55 -2.22
CA ARG A 392 -8.91 -26.35 -2.20
C ARG A 392 -9.71 -27.64 -2.20
N VAL A 393 -10.93 -27.54 -1.67
CA VAL A 393 -11.95 -28.57 -1.77
C VAL A 393 -12.71 -28.40 -3.08
N VAL A 394 -13.01 -29.51 -3.75
CA VAL A 394 -13.80 -29.54 -4.99
C VAL A 394 -14.89 -30.61 -4.90
N LYS A 395 -16.07 -30.31 -5.45
CA LYS A 395 -17.21 -31.24 -5.45
C LYS A 395 -17.28 -32.14 -6.69
N THR A 396 -16.59 -31.75 -7.77
CA THR A 396 -16.58 -32.50 -9.03
C THR A 396 -15.43 -33.49 -9.10
N LEU A 397 -15.62 -34.59 -9.84
CA LEU A 397 -14.57 -35.54 -10.21
C LEU A 397 -13.69 -35.04 -11.37
N THR A 398 -14.04 -33.90 -11.97
CA THR A 398 -13.29 -33.29 -13.08
C THR A 398 -12.82 -31.86 -12.77
N PRO A 399 -12.03 -31.63 -11.71
CA PRO A 399 -11.65 -30.27 -11.33
C PRO A 399 -10.74 -29.61 -12.39
N ALA A 400 -10.98 -28.32 -12.63
CA ALA A 400 -10.12 -27.49 -13.46
C ALA A 400 -8.85 -27.09 -12.71
N LEU A 401 -7.71 -27.14 -13.40
CA LEU A 401 -6.42 -26.65 -12.95
C LEU A 401 -6.05 -25.38 -13.72
N SER A 402 -5.19 -24.55 -13.15
CA SER A 402 -4.69 -23.34 -13.82
C SER A 402 -3.28 -23.02 -13.38
N ALA A 403 -2.42 -22.70 -14.35
CA ALA A 403 -1.11 -22.10 -14.12
C ALA A 403 -1.16 -20.56 -14.20
N GLY A 404 -2.35 -19.95 -14.23
CA GLY A 404 -2.54 -18.52 -14.51
C GLY A 404 -1.95 -17.57 -13.46
N MET A 405 -1.64 -18.05 -12.26
CA MET A 405 -0.93 -17.28 -11.23
C MET A 405 0.60 -17.42 -11.33
N SER A 406 1.11 -18.30 -12.20
CA SER A 406 2.56 -18.49 -12.41
C SER A 406 3.18 -17.24 -13.03
N LEU A 407 4.41 -16.93 -12.61
CA LEU A 407 5.13 -15.73 -13.06
C LEU A 407 6.18 -16.09 -14.10
N PHE A 408 6.38 -15.19 -15.06
CA PHE A 408 7.45 -15.28 -16.08
C PHE A 408 7.52 -16.66 -16.77
N SER A 409 6.37 -17.28 -17.04
CA SER A 409 6.29 -18.67 -17.53
C SER A 409 5.69 -18.73 -18.94
N THR A 410 6.28 -19.56 -19.80
CA THR A 410 5.81 -19.79 -21.18
C THR A 410 5.58 -21.27 -21.50
N SER A 411 6.02 -22.19 -20.65
CA SER A 411 5.75 -23.63 -20.76
C SER A 411 5.41 -24.24 -19.40
N TYR A 412 4.64 -25.33 -19.42
CA TYR A 412 4.05 -25.96 -18.24
C TYR A 412 4.25 -27.47 -18.28
N SER A 413 4.43 -28.07 -17.10
CA SER A 413 4.49 -29.51 -16.89
C SER A 413 3.72 -29.87 -15.63
N TRP A 414 2.62 -30.59 -15.82
CA TRP A 414 1.73 -31.07 -14.77
C TRP A 414 1.93 -32.56 -14.54
N THR A 415 2.06 -32.95 -13.28
CA THR A 415 2.21 -34.35 -12.87
C THR A 415 1.29 -34.64 -11.69
N VAL A 416 0.55 -35.75 -11.74
CA VAL A 416 -0.15 -36.26 -10.55
C VAL A 416 0.87 -37.01 -9.70
N THR A 417 1.10 -36.54 -8.47
CA THR A 417 2.15 -37.07 -7.58
C THR A 417 1.59 -37.93 -6.46
N SER A 418 0.29 -37.80 -6.13
CA SER A 418 -0.38 -38.67 -5.16
C SER A 418 -1.86 -38.84 -5.52
N VAL A 419 -2.34 -40.08 -5.36
CA VAL A 419 -3.74 -40.47 -5.52
C VAL A 419 -4.20 -41.27 -4.29
N PRO A 420 -5.46 -41.18 -3.87
CA PRO A 420 -6.02 -42.04 -2.83
C PRO A 420 -5.97 -43.52 -3.23
N GLY A 421 -5.82 -44.41 -2.24
CA GLY A 421 -5.73 -45.85 -2.48
C GLY A 421 -6.94 -46.38 -3.29
N GLY A 422 -6.65 -47.13 -4.36
CA GLY A 422 -7.68 -47.71 -5.23
C GLY A 422 -8.26 -46.76 -6.29
N GLN A 423 -7.90 -45.48 -6.26
CA GLN A 423 -8.36 -44.49 -7.24
C GLN A 423 -7.37 -44.28 -8.38
N THR A 424 -7.85 -43.72 -9.49
CA THR A 424 -7.05 -43.34 -10.65
C THR A 424 -7.26 -41.88 -10.98
N ALA A 425 -6.24 -41.25 -11.57
CA ALA A 425 -6.31 -39.86 -12.01
C ALA A 425 -5.62 -39.68 -13.36
N SER A 426 -6.19 -38.85 -14.23
CA SER A 426 -5.61 -38.49 -15.53
C SER A 426 -5.75 -37.00 -15.81
N LEU A 427 -4.80 -36.43 -16.56
CA LEU A 427 -4.83 -35.05 -17.00
C LEU A 427 -5.24 -34.99 -18.47
N SER A 428 -6.09 -34.03 -18.84
CA SER A 428 -6.44 -33.80 -20.25
C SER A 428 -5.23 -33.39 -21.09
N SER A 429 -4.26 -32.72 -20.48
CA SER A 429 -2.94 -32.42 -21.03
C SER A 429 -1.97 -32.14 -19.89
N SER A 430 -0.76 -32.68 -19.96
CA SER A 430 0.30 -32.37 -18.99
C SER A 430 1.01 -31.04 -19.29
N THR A 431 0.77 -30.41 -20.44
CA THR A 431 1.50 -29.21 -20.88
C THR A 431 0.63 -27.98 -21.11
N ALA A 432 -0.69 -28.12 -21.05
CA ALA A 432 -1.61 -27.00 -21.15
C ALA A 432 -1.50 -26.06 -19.92
N ALA A 433 -1.73 -24.77 -20.13
CA ALA A 433 -1.82 -23.81 -19.03
C ALA A 433 -3.01 -24.06 -18.11
N ASN A 434 -4.12 -24.58 -18.65
CA ASN A 434 -5.36 -24.85 -17.93
C ASN A 434 -5.90 -26.26 -18.26
N PRO A 435 -5.28 -27.33 -17.76
CA PRO A 435 -5.77 -28.68 -17.97
C PRO A 435 -6.92 -29.03 -17.02
N THR A 436 -7.59 -30.12 -17.30
CA THR A 436 -8.61 -30.72 -16.43
C THR A 436 -8.02 -32.01 -15.84
N LEU A 437 -8.13 -32.15 -14.52
CA LEU A 437 -7.87 -33.41 -13.84
C LEU A 437 -9.16 -34.22 -13.84
N THR A 438 -9.11 -35.48 -14.24
CA THR A 438 -10.23 -36.43 -14.11
C THR A 438 -9.85 -37.49 -13.11
N VAL A 439 -10.66 -37.68 -12.07
CA VAL A 439 -10.42 -38.69 -11.02
C VAL A 439 -11.57 -39.70 -10.95
N SER A 440 -11.28 -40.93 -10.51
CA SER A 440 -12.29 -42.00 -10.47
C SER A 440 -13.18 -41.98 -9.22
N GLY A 441 -12.95 -41.09 -8.26
CA GLY A 441 -13.75 -41.02 -7.03
C GLY A 441 -13.17 -40.07 -5.97
N PRO A 442 -13.78 -40.02 -4.78
CA PRO A 442 -13.43 -39.07 -3.73
C PRO A 442 -12.04 -39.32 -3.11
N GLY A 443 -11.53 -38.30 -2.44
CA GLY A 443 -10.31 -38.33 -1.63
C GLY A 443 -9.33 -37.21 -1.98
N THR A 444 -8.18 -37.23 -1.32
CA THR A 444 -7.12 -36.22 -1.49
C THR A 444 -6.19 -36.55 -2.65
N TYR A 445 -6.10 -35.66 -3.63
CA TYR A 445 -5.20 -35.77 -4.77
C TYR A 445 -4.14 -34.68 -4.70
N THR A 446 -2.91 -35.03 -5.04
CA THR A 446 -1.80 -34.08 -5.11
C THR A 446 -1.31 -33.97 -6.54
N VAL A 447 -1.32 -32.75 -7.07
CA VAL A 447 -0.82 -32.42 -8.39
C VAL A 447 0.36 -31.47 -8.23
N GLN A 448 1.34 -31.61 -9.11
CA GLN A 448 2.54 -30.77 -9.14
C GLN A 448 2.61 -30.01 -10.46
N LEU A 449 2.97 -28.74 -10.38
CA LEU A 449 3.27 -27.87 -11.51
C LEU A 449 4.75 -27.49 -11.51
N VAL A 450 5.41 -27.70 -12.65
CA VAL A 450 6.69 -27.08 -13.01
C VAL A 450 6.44 -26.17 -14.20
N THR A 451 7.02 -24.98 -14.18
CA THR A 451 6.92 -24.00 -15.27
C THR A 451 8.31 -23.63 -15.77
N ALA A 452 8.41 -23.19 -17.01
CA ALA A 452 9.67 -22.70 -17.55
C ALA A 452 9.47 -21.53 -18.50
N ASN A 453 10.58 -20.84 -18.75
CA ASN A 453 10.74 -19.87 -19.83
C ASN A 453 12.04 -20.14 -20.58
N ALA A 454 12.44 -19.24 -21.48
CA ALA A 454 13.64 -19.41 -22.30
C ALA A 454 14.94 -19.53 -21.50
N THR A 455 14.98 -19.07 -20.24
CA THR A 455 16.21 -18.95 -19.45
C THR A 455 16.16 -19.69 -18.11
N SER A 456 15.02 -20.26 -17.72
CA SER A 456 14.86 -20.86 -16.40
C SER A 456 13.71 -21.86 -16.32
N THR A 457 13.88 -22.83 -15.43
CA THR A 457 12.83 -23.76 -15.00
C THR A 457 12.56 -23.51 -13.52
N SER A 458 11.29 -23.45 -13.13
CA SER A 458 10.88 -23.22 -11.75
C SER A 458 11.18 -24.43 -10.87
N THR A 459 11.30 -24.21 -9.56
CA THR A 459 11.08 -25.29 -8.60
C THR A 459 9.64 -25.80 -8.75
N ALA A 460 9.42 -27.07 -8.47
CA ALA A 460 8.08 -27.64 -8.52
C ALA A 460 7.19 -27.09 -7.40
N LYS A 461 5.94 -26.78 -7.73
CA LYS A 461 4.92 -26.31 -6.78
C LYS A 461 3.76 -27.29 -6.73
N THR A 462 3.33 -27.61 -5.52
CA THR A 462 2.26 -28.58 -5.27
C THR A 462 0.92 -27.88 -5.09
N LEU A 463 -0.13 -28.53 -5.57
CA LEU A 463 -1.54 -28.25 -5.33
C LEU A 463 -2.20 -29.50 -4.75
N THR A 464 -2.83 -29.36 -3.58
CA THR A 464 -3.64 -30.40 -2.96
C THR A 464 -5.12 -30.11 -3.20
N LEU A 465 -5.82 -31.12 -3.73
CA LEU A 465 -7.25 -31.09 -4.00
C LEU A 465 -7.95 -32.12 -3.13
N GLU A 466 -8.88 -31.67 -2.30
CA GLU A 466 -9.80 -32.58 -1.62
C GLU A 466 -11.05 -32.76 -2.48
N VAL A 467 -11.18 -33.92 -3.12
CA VAL A 467 -12.32 -34.23 -4.00
C VAL A 467 -13.41 -34.90 -3.18
N ASN A 468 -14.54 -34.21 -3.00
CA ASN A 468 -15.66 -34.70 -2.21
C ASN A 468 -17.01 -34.44 -2.92
N PRO A 469 -17.53 -35.40 -3.71
CA PRO A 469 -18.85 -35.28 -4.33
C PRO A 469 -20.01 -35.16 -3.32
N ALA A 470 -19.80 -35.62 -2.09
CA ALA A 470 -20.76 -35.52 -0.99
C ALA A 470 -20.61 -34.25 -0.16
N LEU A 471 -19.84 -33.25 -0.62
CA LEU A 471 -19.63 -31.99 0.10
C LEU A 471 -20.99 -31.32 0.41
N ALA A 472 -21.17 -30.96 1.69
CA ALA A 472 -22.41 -30.40 2.22
C ALA A 472 -22.77 -29.02 1.63
N TRP A 473 -21.79 -28.32 1.06
CA TRP A 473 -21.95 -27.06 0.34
C TRP A 473 -21.45 -27.24 -1.10
N ASP A 474 -21.97 -26.42 -2.02
CA ASP A 474 -21.56 -26.44 -3.42
C ASP A 474 -20.60 -25.26 -3.69
N PRO A 475 -19.31 -25.53 -3.96
CA PRO A 475 -18.33 -24.49 -4.27
C PRO A 475 -18.81 -23.55 -5.39
N ALA A 476 -19.44 -24.08 -6.44
CA ALA A 476 -19.88 -23.32 -7.61
C ALA A 476 -21.12 -22.45 -7.34
N ALA A 477 -21.92 -22.83 -6.34
CA ALA A 477 -23.13 -22.11 -5.98
C ALA A 477 -22.91 -20.99 -4.95
N LEU A 478 -21.72 -20.91 -4.33
CA LEU A 478 -21.44 -19.89 -3.31
C LEU A 478 -21.69 -18.47 -3.82
N ARG A 479 -22.37 -17.67 -3.00
CA ARG A 479 -22.60 -16.23 -3.21
C ARG A 479 -22.09 -15.43 -2.01
N PHE A 480 -21.89 -14.13 -2.18
CA PHE A 480 -21.56 -13.30 -1.02
C PHE A 480 -22.68 -13.33 0.00
N ASN A 481 -23.93 -13.16 -0.46
CA ASN A 481 -25.11 -13.32 0.37
C ASN A 481 -25.96 -14.52 -0.13
N PRO A 482 -26.24 -15.53 0.70
CA PRO A 482 -26.05 -15.54 2.15
C PRO A 482 -24.69 -16.09 2.63
N ASP A 483 -23.94 -16.83 1.82
CA ASP A 483 -22.91 -17.76 2.32
C ASP A 483 -21.73 -17.06 3.02
N ILE A 484 -21.05 -16.17 2.30
CA ILE A 484 -19.85 -15.49 2.83
C ILE A 484 -20.21 -14.52 3.94
N ARG A 485 -21.32 -13.78 3.78
CA ARG A 485 -21.85 -12.87 4.79
C ARG A 485 -22.18 -13.60 6.08
N THR A 486 -22.80 -14.78 6.01
CA THR A 486 -23.08 -15.62 7.19
C THR A 486 -21.79 -16.01 7.91
N VAL A 487 -20.73 -16.36 7.18
CA VAL A 487 -19.42 -16.67 7.79
C VAL A 487 -18.79 -15.44 8.48
N LEU A 488 -19.03 -14.24 7.96
CA LEU A 488 -18.57 -12.97 8.56
C LEU A 488 -19.42 -12.56 9.79
N GLN A 489 -20.73 -12.85 9.77
CA GLN A 489 -21.67 -12.36 10.79
C GLN A 489 -22.04 -13.39 11.88
N GLN A 490 -22.02 -14.70 11.59
CA GLN A 490 -22.67 -15.74 12.42
C GLN A 490 -21.83 -17.03 12.65
N GLY A 491 -20.56 -17.08 12.25
CA GLY A 491 -19.73 -18.29 12.33
C GLY A 491 -19.40 -18.76 13.76
N ILE A 492 -19.45 -20.09 13.99
CA ILE A 492 -19.29 -20.76 15.29
C ILE A 492 -17.91 -20.45 15.91
N ASN A 493 -17.92 -19.75 17.06
CA ASN A 493 -16.78 -19.48 17.95
C ASN A 493 -15.70 -18.49 17.45
N GLY A 494 -16.11 -17.40 16.79
CA GLY A 494 -15.21 -16.25 16.59
C GLY A 494 -15.82 -14.95 16.03
N ASN A 495 -17.13 -14.89 15.76
CA ASN A 495 -17.91 -13.76 15.20
C ASN A 495 -17.06 -12.55 14.81
N CYS A 496 -16.76 -12.37 13.51
CA CYS A 496 -15.95 -11.23 13.07
C CYS A 496 -16.57 -9.89 13.53
N ILE A 497 -17.90 -9.83 13.63
CA ILE A 497 -18.68 -8.72 14.19
C ILE A 497 -18.45 -8.42 15.68
N SER A 498 -17.73 -9.26 16.44
CA SER A 498 -17.34 -8.91 17.81
C SER A 498 -16.40 -7.70 17.86
N CYS A 499 -15.54 -7.57 16.84
CA CYS A 499 -14.62 -6.45 16.69
C CYS A 499 -14.95 -5.61 15.44
N HIS A 500 -15.48 -6.23 14.39
CA HIS A 500 -15.87 -5.59 13.12
C HIS A 500 -17.33 -5.13 13.14
N VAL A 501 -17.66 -4.24 14.07
CA VAL A 501 -19.00 -3.69 14.28
C VAL A 501 -18.99 -2.17 14.16
N SER A 502 -20.08 -1.63 13.63
CA SER A 502 -20.32 -0.19 13.55
C SER A 502 -20.58 0.42 14.94
N GLY A 503 -20.56 1.75 15.01
CA GLY A 503 -20.88 2.49 16.25
C GLY A 503 -19.75 2.54 17.30
N GLN A 504 -18.58 1.97 17.04
CA GLN A 504 -17.42 2.10 17.92
C GLN A 504 -16.93 3.56 17.99
N ASN A 505 -16.54 4.02 19.18
CA ASN A 505 -15.94 5.34 19.36
C ASN A 505 -14.46 5.32 18.93
N ILE A 506 -14.19 5.72 17.69
CA ILE A 506 -12.85 5.73 17.09
C ILE A 506 -11.83 6.60 17.83
N SER A 507 -12.28 7.56 18.65
CA SER A 507 -11.38 8.46 19.37
C SER A 507 -10.73 7.79 20.59
N THR A 508 -11.37 6.77 21.17
CA THR A 508 -10.94 6.11 22.41
C THR A 508 -10.76 4.61 22.27
N THR A 509 -11.45 3.99 21.32
CA THR A 509 -11.40 2.54 21.10
C THR A 509 -10.21 2.20 20.22
N SER A 510 -9.31 1.36 20.72
CA SER A 510 -8.22 0.76 19.94
C SER A 510 -8.71 -0.48 19.19
N GLY A 511 -8.06 -0.82 18.08
CA GLY A 511 -8.40 -2.01 17.31
C GLY A 511 -9.63 -1.87 16.43
N VAL A 512 -10.13 -0.64 16.21
CA VAL A 512 -11.28 -0.38 15.33
C VAL A 512 -10.92 -0.78 13.90
N PRO A 513 -11.61 -1.77 13.31
CA PRO A 513 -11.18 -2.31 12.05
C PRO A 513 -11.53 -1.38 10.88
N PRO A 514 -10.81 -1.53 9.77
CA PRO A 514 -11.00 -0.69 8.58
C PRO A 514 -12.19 -1.12 7.71
N ILE A 515 -13.04 -2.04 8.20
CA ILE A 515 -14.26 -2.53 7.59
C ILE A 515 -15.14 -3.11 8.70
N TYR A 516 -16.43 -2.81 8.66
CA TYR A 516 -17.43 -3.38 9.56
C TYR A 516 -18.24 -4.44 8.80
N TYR A 517 -18.59 -5.53 9.46
CA TYR A 517 -19.34 -6.65 8.85
C TYR A 517 -20.79 -6.73 9.31
N ASP A 518 -21.18 -5.96 10.32
CA ASP A 518 -22.56 -5.86 10.79
C ASP A 518 -23.45 -5.10 9.79
N ASP A 519 -24.76 -5.31 9.94
CA ASP A 519 -25.77 -4.58 9.18
C ASP A 519 -26.01 -3.23 9.84
N PHE A 520 -25.65 -2.16 9.13
CA PHE A 520 -25.96 -0.80 9.53
C PHE A 520 -26.19 0.05 8.29
N ASP A 521 -26.82 1.21 8.49
CA ASP A 521 -27.20 2.08 7.39
C ASP A 521 -26.02 2.90 6.86
N ARG A 522 -25.16 2.24 6.08
CA ARG A 522 -24.01 2.82 5.36
C ARG A 522 -24.44 3.85 4.32
N ALA A 523 -25.58 3.60 3.69
CA ALA A 523 -26.11 4.37 2.57
C ALA A 523 -27.09 5.48 2.99
N GLY A 524 -27.54 5.51 4.25
CA GLY A 524 -28.50 6.50 4.72
C GLY A 524 -29.92 6.25 4.21
N THR A 525 -30.28 5.01 3.91
CA THR A 525 -31.61 4.61 3.39
C THR A 525 -32.68 4.49 4.48
N GLY A 526 -32.28 4.56 5.75
CA GLY A 526 -33.14 4.28 6.91
C GLY A 526 -33.23 2.80 7.27
N ASN A 527 -32.59 1.89 6.53
CA ASN A 527 -32.60 0.45 6.81
C ASN A 527 -31.25 -0.21 6.49
N GLY A 528 -30.47 -0.50 7.53
CA GLY A 528 -29.14 -1.12 7.40
C GLY A 528 -29.10 -2.53 6.80
N ALA A 529 -30.24 -3.21 6.72
CA ALA A 529 -30.33 -4.57 6.16
C ALA A 529 -30.83 -4.60 4.71
N ASP A 530 -31.10 -3.45 4.08
CA ASP A 530 -31.63 -3.38 2.72
C ASP A 530 -30.62 -3.81 1.63
N ALA A 531 -31.09 -3.91 0.39
CA ALA A 531 -30.25 -4.36 -0.72
C ALA A 531 -29.08 -3.43 -1.01
N THR A 532 -29.27 -2.11 -0.84
CA THR A 532 -28.23 -1.10 -1.10
C THR A 532 -27.07 -1.24 -0.10
N ASN A 533 -27.39 -1.38 1.19
CA ASN A 533 -26.41 -1.56 2.25
C ASN A 533 -25.69 -2.92 2.13
N ARG A 534 -26.40 -3.99 1.73
CA ARG A 534 -25.79 -5.30 1.45
C ARG A 534 -24.83 -5.25 0.26
N SER A 535 -25.20 -4.56 -0.83
CA SER A 535 -24.34 -4.43 -2.00
C SER A 535 -23.11 -3.56 -1.71
N TRP A 536 -23.24 -2.59 -0.81
CA TRP A 536 -22.09 -1.85 -0.30
C TRP A 536 -21.14 -2.76 0.45
N LEU A 537 -21.64 -3.55 1.42
CA LEU A 537 -20.81 -4.50 2.16
C LEU A 537 -20.10 -5.48 1.21
N TYR A 538 -20.81 -6.03 0.22
CA TYR A 538 -20.22 -6.85 -0.83
C TYR A 538 -19.05 -6.16 -1.52
N THR A 539 -19.23 -4.91 -1.95
CA THR A 539 -18.20 -4.13 -2.65
C THR A 539 -16.95 -3.92 -1.78
N GLU A 540 -17.13 -3.62 -0.49
CA GLU A 540 -16.01 -3.46 0.44
C GLU A 540 -15.25 -4.75 0.70
N VAL A 541 -15.98 -5.88 0.87
CA VAL A 541 -15.39 -7.21 1.05
C VAL A 541 -14.66 -7.64 -0.23
N ARG A 542 -15.32 -7.58 -1.38
CA ARG A 542 -14.74 -7.94 -2.67
C ARG A 542 -13.50 -7.10 -3.01
N GLY A 543 -13.47 -5.83 -2.58
CA GLY A 543 -12.32 -4.95 -2.71
C GLY A 543 -11.03 -5.45 -2.02
N ARG A 544 -11.13 -6.43 -1.11
CA ARG A 544 -10.01 -7.06 -0.40
C ARG A 544 -9.51 -8.35 -1.04
N ILE A 545 -9.99 -8.67 -2.25
CA ILE A 545 -9.54 -9.84 -2.99
C ILE A 545 -8.45 -9.44 -3.97
N ASN A 546 -7.37 -10.20 -3.94
CA ASN A 546 -6.33 -10.15 -4.97
C ASN A 546 -6.57 -11.29 -5.96
N PHE A 547 -7.21 -10.98 -7.10
CA PHE A 547 -7.51 -11.99 -8.13
C PHE A 547 -6.27 -12.47 -8.90
N THR A 548 -5.15 -11.74 -8.82
CA THR A 548 -3.88 -12.14 -9.43
C THR A 548 -3.02 -13.00 -8.51
N ASP A 549 -3.39 -13.09 -7.23
CA ASP A 549 -2.76 -13.94 -6.21
C ASP A 549 -3.74 -14.11 -5.06
N ILE A 550 -4.52 -15.19 -5.15
CA ILE A 550 -5.67 -15.42 -4.27
C ILE A 550 -5.23 -15.51 -2.81
N VAL A 551 -4.17 -16.26 -2.52
CA VAL A 551 -3.68 -16.46 -1.14
C VAL A 551 -3.15 -15.18 -0.52
N ALA A 552 -2.70 -14.20 -1.32
CA ALA A 552 -2.35 -12.88 -0.80
C ALA A 552 -3.56 -11.95 -0.57
N SER A 553 -4.79 -12.39 -0.77
CA SER A 553 -5.96 -11.58 -0.40
C SER A 553 -5.95 -11.29 1.11
N PRO A 554 -6.01 -10.01 1.56
CA PRO A 554 -6.14 -9.69 2.98
C PRO A 554 -7.27 -10.43 3.70
N LEU A 555 -8.37 -10.75 3.01
CA LEU A 555 -9.48 -11.54 3.56
C LEU A 555 -9.10 -12.98 3.93
N LEU A 556 -8.12 -13.57 3.25
CA LEU A 556 -7.65 -14.91 3.56
C LEU A 556 -6.52 -14.86 4.59
N ARG A 557 -5.55 -13.96 4.41
CA ARG A 557 -4.35 -13.90 5.27
C ARG A 557 -4.63 -13.43 6.69
N LYS A 558 -5.44 -12.38 6.85
CA LYS A 558 -5.63 -11.78 8.19
C LYS A 558 -6.23 -12.80 9.17
N PRO A 559 -7.29 -13.56 8.82
CA PRO A 559 -7.86 -14.53 9.74
C PRO A 559 -7.07 -15.83 9.88
N SER A 560 -6.16 -16.16 8.93
CA SER A 560 -5.35 -17.38 8.98
C SER A 560 -3.94 -17.21 9.56
N GLY A 561 -3.42 -15.98 9.67
CA GLY A 561 -2.01 -15.70 9.99
C GLY A 561 -1.72 -15.19 11.39
N ASN A 562 -2.54 -15.50 12.40
CA ASN A 562 -2.39 -14.99 13.78
C ASN A 562 -2.39 -13.46 13.95
N HIS A 563 -2.92 -12.73 12.95
CA HIS A 563 -2.92 -11.26 12.93
C HIS A 563 -4.07 -10.62 13.76
N HIS A 564 -4.69 -11.36 14.68
CA HIS A 564 -5.73 -10.89 15.61
C HIS A 564 -5.22 -10.95 17.05
N ASN A 565 -4.25 -10.10 17.39
CA ASN A 565 -3.54 -10.12 18.68
C ASN A 565 -2.85 -11.47 18.97
N GLY A 566 -2.27 -12.09 17.93
CA GLY A 566 -1.66 -13.41 18.01
C GLY A 566 -2.66 -14.58 17.83
N GLY A 567 -3.96 -14.29 17.71
CA GLY A 567 -5.01 -15.30 17.58
C GLY A 567 -5.36 -15.69 16.14
N LEU A 568 -5.74 -16.96 15.97
CA LEU A 568 -6.26 -17.55 14.74
C LEU A 568 -7.80 -17.58 14.77
N ARG A 569 -8.46 -17.26 13.67
CA ARG A 569 -9.93 -17.40 13.59
C ARG A 569 -10.32 -18.85 13.34
N THR A 570 -11.23 -19.38 14.17
CA THR A 570 -11.84 -20.72 13.98
C THR A 570 -12.39 -20.89 12.57
N GLY A 571 -12.05 -21.98 11.87
CA GLY A 571 -12.43 -22.18 10.48
C GLY A 571 -11.46 -21.58 9.45
N PHE A 572 -10.37 -20.94 9.89
CA PHE A 572 -9.29 -20.40 9.05
C PHE A 572 -7.91 -21.02 9.34
N ASN A 573 -7.84 -22.17 10.01
CA ASN A 573 -6.56 -22.82 10.32
C ASN A 573 -5.93 -23.47 9.07
N THR A 574 -5.13 -22.72 8.33
CA THR A 574 -4.47 -23.20 7.11
C THR A 574 -3.39 -24.26 7.37
N SER A 575 -3.03 -24.53 8.63
CA SER A 575 -2.15 -25.65 8.98
C SER A 575 -2.91 -26.99 9.00
N ALA A 576 -4.25 -26.97 9.01
CA ALA A 576 -5.07 -28.17 8.89
C ALA A 576 -5.16 -28.66 7.43
N ALA A 577 -5.41 -29.97 7.27
CA ALA A 577 -5.58 -30.59 5.96
C ALA A 577 -6.77 -29.98 5.20
N VAL A 578 -6.67 -29.87 3.87
CA VAL A 578 -7.73 -29.34 2.99
C VAL A 578 -9.03 -30.12 3.22
N GLY A 579 -10.14 -29.41 3.43
CA GLY A 579 -11.43 -30.04 3.76
C GLY A 579 -11.64 -30.36 5.24
N ASP A 580 -10.65 -30.13 6.10
CA ASP A 580 -10.80 -30.26 7.55
C ASP A 580 -11.77 -29.21 8.14
N ALA A 581 -12.49 -29.59 9.19
CA ALA A 581 -13.44 -28.73 9.89
C ALA A 581 -12.79 -27.42 10.41
N ALA A 582 -11.53 -27.46 10.81
CA ALA A 582 -10.78 -26.32 11.32
C ALA A 582 -10.46 -25.24 10.27
N ARG A 583 -10.63 -25.54 8.97
CA ARG A 583 -10.41 -24.60 7.85
C ARG A 583 -11.59 -24.46 6.89
N THR A 584 -12.76 -24.96 7.25
CA THR A 584 -13.94 -24.98 6.35
C THR A 584 -14.35 -23.58 5.87
N ASP A 585 -14.23 -22.56 6.70
CA ASP A 585 -14.58 -21.19 6.30
C ASP A 585 -13.55 -20.62 5.31
N TYR A 586 -12.26 -20.89 5.52
CA TYR A 586 -11.21 -20.54 4.55
C TYR A 586 -11.47 -21.20 3.20
N ASP A 587 -11.82 -22.48 3.17
CA ASP A 587 -12.07 -23.23 1.93
C ASP A 587 -13.31 -22.68 1.19
N LYS A 588 -14.36 -22.24 1.91
CA LYS A 588 -15.50 -21.53 1.30
C LYS A 588 -15.07 -20.21 0.67
N PHE A 589 -14.25 -19.40 1.34
CA PHE A 589 -13.75 -18.15 0.78
C PHE A 589 -12.89 -18.40 -0.47
N VAL A 590 -11.99 -19.40 -0.44
CA VAL A 590 -11.18 -19.78 -1.61
C VAL A 590 -12.07 -20.19 -2.78
N ALA A 591 -13.06 -21.06 -2.55
CA ALA A 591 -14.01 -21.47 -3.59
C ALA A 591 -14.80 -20.29 -4.17
N TRP A 592 -15.34 -19.43 -3.31
CA TRP A 592 -16.06 -18.22 -3.73
C TRP A 592 -15.18 -17.28 -4.57
N ILE A 593 -13.94 -17.04 -4.15
CA ILE A 593 -12.97 -16.21 -4.88
C ILE A 593 -12.65 -16.82 -6.26
N LEU A 594 -12.38 -18.13 -6.32
CA LEU A 594 -12.07 -18.84 -7.57
C LEU A 594 -13.22 -18.77 -8.58
N ASN A 595 -14.46 -18.66 -8.10
CA ASN A 595 -15.65 -18.48 -8.94
C ASN A 595 -15.94 -17.01 -9.32
N GLY A 596 -14.97 -16.11 -9.12
CA GLY A 596 -15.10 -14.70 -9.47
C GLY A 596 -15.72 -13.83 -8.36
N ALA A 597 -15.91 -14.39 -7.17
CA ALA A 597 -16.53 -13.76 -6.01
C ALA A 597 -17.92 -13.15 -6.33
N PRO A 598 -18.89 -13.95 -6.81
CA PRO A 598 -20.23 -13.47 -7.13
C PRO A 598 -20.96 -12.91 -5.90
N GLU A 599 -21.79 -11.88 -6.08
CA GLU A 599 -22.60 -11.25 -5.03
C GLU A 599 -23.69 -12.18 -4.49
#